data_AF-A0A0T1SDC2-F1
#
_entry.id   AF-A0A0T1SDC2-F1
#
_cell.length_a   1.000
_cell.length_b   1.000
_cell.length_c   1.000
_cell.angle_alpha   90.00
_cell.angle_beta   90.00
_cell.angle_gamma   90.00
#
_symmetry.space_group_name_H-M   'P 1'
#
loop_
_entity.id
_entity.type
_entity.pdbx_description
1 polymer ?
#
loop_
_entity_poly.entity_id
_entity_poly.type
_entity_poly.pdbx_seq_one_letter_code
_entity_poly.pdbx_strand_id
1 'polypeptide(L)'
;MEYEAVRAELTATEELPGLGSALGRLDSLLVRDGSHWVVARDGERVGAGRVSGDPGRVFEARYDWPLPGTERVYVSPVPGGGLAVSGGGSVALHEADGSVRWTFPHPAWPSGTHGACAPDPSGTALLAVVRPALDTDPTEVLLNLDLVTGAVLASTELPTRWGTYEFQQPLGPAAAREVLLNAAQGQEEAYSLLVAAGRERLALTRVGGFDEPFTGDTLPSGAFLTLAVAGEQLTRYDAPDRPRTVAKAAEVLADDLVFMGRPGFLDGERVLTAAGEDPWEEECRHLLLDATDLRPRAEITYPPGAAVTSRTLPLGDGTWLTFAEDTIQRWRTV
;
A
#
# COMPACT_ATOMS: atom_id res chain seq x y z
N MET A 1 -4.12 -31.21 1.03
CA MET A 1 -2.74 -30.90 1.48
C MET A 1 -2.83 -30.57 2.96
N GLU A 2 -2.03 -31.20 3.82
CA GLU A 2 -1.98 -30.85 5.25
C GLU A 2 -0.73 -30.00 5.52
N TYR A 3 -0.92 -28.84 6.16
CA TYR A 3 0.17 -27.94 6.53
C TYR A 3 0.52 -28.13 8.00
N GLU A 4 1.78 -27.85 8.36
CA GLU A 4 2.14 -27.68 9.77
C GLU A 4 1.32 -26.54 10.38
N ALA A 5 0.81 -26.71 11.59
CA ALA A 5 0.07 -25.65 12.28
C ALA A 5 1.01 -24.86 13.18
N VAL A 6 1.09 -23.54 12.97
CA VAL A 6 1.84 -22.60 13.82
C VAL A 6 0.85 -21.72 14.57
N ARG A 7 1.15 -21.38 15.82
CA ARG A 7 0.24 -20.56 16.63
C ARG A 7 0.59 -19.09 16.52
N ALA A 8 -0.44 -18.24 16.48
CA ALA A 8 -0.29 -16.80 16.63
C ALA A 8 -0.39 -16.40 18.11
N GLU A 9 0.50 -15.53 18.55
CA GLU A 9 0.46 -14.86 19.84
C GLU A 9 0.20 -13.37 19.63
N LEU A 10 -0.79 -12.82 20.35
CA LEU A 10 -1.09 -11.39 20.36
C LEU A 10 -0.04 -10.65 21.19
N THR A 11 0.64 -9.67 20.59
CA THR A 11 1.70 -8.91 21.27
C THR A 11 1.25 -7.49 21.64
N ALA A 12 0.35 -6.90 20.87
CA ALA A 12 -0.19 -5.57 21.15
C ALA A 12 -1.59 -5.38 20.55
N THR A 13 -2.38 -4.50 21.16
CA THR A 13 -3.67 -4.06 20.66
C THR A 13 -3.80 -2.57 20.86
N GLU A 14 -4.22 -1.84 19.83
CA GLU A 14 -4.52 -0.41 19.90
C GLU A 14 -5.73 -0.06 19.02
N GLU A 15 -6.48 0.98 19.40
CA GLU A 15 -7.60 1.49 18.61
C GLU A 15 -7.18 2.71 17.81
N LEU A 16 -7.61 2.79 16.54
CA LEU A 16 -7.49 3.97 15.67
C LEU A 16 -8.89 4.35 15.16
N PRO A 17 -9.55 5.36 15.74
CA PRO A 17 -10.92 5.74 15.38
C PRO A 17 -11.09 6.03 13.88
N GLY A 18 -12.16 5.49 13.29
CA GLY A 18 -12.48 5.66 11.87
C GLY A 18 -11.67 4.76 10.92
N LEU A 19 -10.90 3.81 11.45
CA LEU A 19 -10.17 2.84 10.65
C LEU A 19 -11.13 1.91 9.93
N GLY A 20 -12.20 1.42 10.58
CA GLY A 20 -13.16 0.52 9.96
C GLY A 20 -13.77 1.09 8.67
N SER A 21 -13.99 2.42 8.64
CA SER A 21 -14.49 3.15 7.46
C SER A 21 -13.41 3.45 6.42
N ALA A 22 -12.14 3.42 6.80
CA ALA A 22 -10.99 3.65 5.93
C ALA A 22 -10.46 2.36 5.30
N LEU A 23 -10.62 1.20 5.97
CA LEU A 23 -10.17 -0.10 5.46
C LEU A 23 -10.91 -0.46 4.16
N GLY A 24 -10.19 -0.42 3.05
CA GLY A 24 -10.73 -0.56 1.69
C GLY A 24 -10.44 0.67 0.80
N ARG A 25 -9.95 1.76 1.39
CA ARG A 25 -9.34 2.85 0.63
C ARG A 25 -7.87 2.53 0.32
N LEU A 26 -7.41 2.97 -0.84
CA LEU A 26 -6.05 2.76 -1.33
C LEU A 26 -4.97 3.53 -0.55
N ASP A 27 -5.36 4.39 0.38
CA ASP A 27 -4.47 5.14 1.25
C ASP A 27 -4.50 4.69 2.71
N SER A 28 -5.23 3.62 3.03
CA SER A 28 -5.40 3.15 4.41
C SER A 28 -4.16 2.47 4.98
N LEU A 29 -3.37 1.79 4.14
CA LEU A 29 -2.18 1.04 4.54
C LEU A 29 -1.02 1.47 3.64
N LEU A 30 -0.10 2.25 4.19
CA LEU A 30 0.96 2.91 3.43
C LEU A 30 2.34 2.51 3.95
N VAL A 31 3.35 2.61 3.10
CA VAL A 31 4.76 2.64 3.48
C VAL A 31 5.33 4.01 3.12
N ARG A 32 5.82 4.73 4.12
CA ARG A 32 6.41 6.07 4.00
C ARG A 32 7.59 6.20 4.96
N ASP A 33 8.67 6.81 4.50
CA ASP A 33 9.88 7.03 5.30
C ASP A 33 10.41 5.73 5.95
N GLY A 34 10.44 4.65 5.16
CA GLY A 34 10.90 3.33 5.61
C GLY A 34 10.05 2.71 6.73
N SER A 35 8.79 3.12 6.88
CA SER A 35 7.89 2.59 7.91
C SER A 35 6.49 2.39 7.38
N HIS A 36 5.77 1.42 7.96
CA HIS A 36 4.35 1.27 7.71
C HIS A 36 3.55 2.36 8.42
N TRP A 37 2.46 2.76 7.80
CA TRP A 37 1.50 3.72 8.31
C TRP A 37 0.09 3.16 8.12
N VAL A 38 -0.74 3.35 9.14
CA VAL A 38 -2.18 3.05 9.07
C VAL A 38 -2.93 4.38 9.12
N VAL A 39 -3.77 4.61 8.12
CA VAL A 39 -4.58 5.83 7.97
C VAL A 39 -6.04 5.51 8.22
N ALA A 40 -6.67 6.33 9.04
CA ALA A 40 -8.07 6.24 9.43
C ALA A 40 -8.80 7.55 9.17
N ARG A 41 -10.13 7.47 9.09
CA ARG A 41 -10.99 8.61 8.74
C ARG A 41 -12.23 8.63 9.61
N ASP A 42 -12.39 9.70 10.36
CA ASP A 42 -13.54 9.94 11.22
C ASP A 42 -14.15 11.31 10.89
N GLY A 43 -15.22 11.30 10.10
CA GLY A 43 -15.85 12.51 9.58
C GLY A 43 -14.88 13.39 8.80
N GLU A 44 -14.67 14.62 9.31
CA GLU A 44 -13.75 15.62 8.73
C GLU A 44 -12.32 15.51 9.30
N ARG A 45 -11.95 14.35 9.85
CA ARG A 45 -10.61 14.13 10.42
C ARG A 45 -9.93 12.95 9.74
N VAL A 46 -8.62 13.09 9.55
CA VAL A 46 -7.72 11.98 9.23
C VAL A 46 -6.82 11.75 10.42
N GLY A 47 -6.85 10.52 10.93
CA GLY A 47 -5.83 10.01 11.83
C GLY A 47 -4.82 9.18 11.05
N ALA A 48 -3.53 9.27 11.36
CA ALA A 48 -2.54 8.33 10.87
C ALA A 48 -1.59 7.91 11.99
N GLY A 49 -1.29 6.62 12.05
CA GLY A 49 -0.31 6.07 12.99
C GLY A 49 0.89 5.49 12.24
N ARG A 50 2.11 5.91 12.62
CA ARG A 50 3.36 5.27 12.22
C ARG A 50 3.52 3.99 13.03
N VAL A 51 3.59 2.85 12.36
CA VAL A 51 3.73 1.55 13.02
C VAL A 51 5.09 1.48 13.73
N SER A 52 5.06 0.98 14.96
CA SER A 52 6.23 0.86 15.83
C SER A 52 7.16 -0.27 15.40
N GLY A 53 8.48 -0.06 15.48
CA GLY A 53 9.46 -1.15 15.40
C GLY A 53 9.53 -2.01 16.67
N ASP A 54 8.88 -1.61 17.77
CA ASP A 54 8.75 -2.41 19.01
C ASP A 54 7.53 -3.34 18.92
N PRO A 55 7.72 -4.69 18.91
CA PRO A 55 6.63 -5.67 18.87
C PRO A 55 5.59 -5.55 19.98
N GLY A 56 5.93 -4.92 21.12
CA GLY A 56 5.02 -4.71 22.24
C GLY A 56 4.03 -3.55 22.05
N ARG A 57 4.07 -2.85 20.91
CA ARG A 57 3.19 -1.71 20.58
C ARG A 57 2.74 -1.76 19.12
N VAL A 58 1.60 -1.15 18.80
CA VAL A 58 1.17 -0.97 17.40
C VAL A 58 1.78 0.30 16.85
N PHE A 59 1.67 1.43 17.54
CA PHE A 59 2.12 2.72 17.02
C PHE A 59 3.27 3.34 17.83
N GLU A 60 4.22 3.93 17.12
CA GLU A 60 5.26 4.77 17.71
C GLU A 60 4.81 6.24 17.81
N ALA A 61 4.11 6.71 16.78
CA ALA A 61 3.61 8.07 16.67
C ALA A 61 2.23 8.09 16.01
N ARG A 62 1.42 9.08 16.41
CA ARG A 62 0.08 9.29 15.88
C ARG A 62 -0.10 10.77 15.54
N TYR A 63 -0.83 11.01 14.48
CA TYR A 63 -1.06 12.33 13.94
C TYR A 63 -2.52 12.45 13.54
N ASP A 64 -3.05 13.65 13.68
CA ASP A 64 -4.43 13.95 13.36
C ASP A 64 -4.50 15.29 12.64
N TRP A 65 -5.19 15.31 11.49
CA TRP A 65 -5.40 16.52 10.71
C TRP A 65 -6.88 16.77 10.48
N PRO A 66 -7.32 18.04 10.49
CA PRO A 66 -8.60 18.39 9.92
C PRO A 66 -8.51 18.22 8.39
N LEU A 67 -9.47 17.52 7.80
CA LEU A 67 -9.67 17.50 6.37
C LEU A 67 -10.74 18.51 5.96
N PRO A 68 -10.48 19.35 4.95
CA PRO A 68 -11.51 20.18 4.38
C PRO A 68 -12.51 19.33 3.57
N GLY A 69 -13.69 19.08 4.15
CA GLY A 69 -14.84 18.50 3.47
C GLY A 69 -14.93 16.97 3.46
N THR A 70 -15.98 16.45 2.81
CA THR A 70 -16.36 15.03 2.79
C THR A 70 -15.94 14.30 1.50
N GLU A 71 -15.11 14.94 0.67
CA GLU A 71 -14.71 14.37 -0.62
C GLU A 71 -13.89 13.08 -0.46
N ARG A 72 -14.03 12.17 -1.42
CA ARG A 72 -13.13 11.02 -1.56
C ARG A 72 -11.76 11.55 -2.00
N VAL A 73 -10.89 11.76 -1.03
CA VAL A 73 -9.50 12.19 -1.24
C VAL A 73 -8.54 11.04 -0.94
N TYR A 74 -7.37 11.05 -1.58
CA TYR A 74 -6.21 10.25 -1.18
C TYR A 74 -5.32 11.10 -0.27
N VAL A 75 -4.84 10.54 0.83
CA VAL A 75 -3.92 11.22 1.74
C VAL A 75 -2.62 10.47 1.94
N SER A 76 -1.54 11.22 2.17
CA SER A 76 -0.25 10.64 2.50
C SER A 76 0.45 11.51 3.55
N PRO A 77 0.89 10.94 4.69
CA PRO A 77 1.82 11.62 5.57
C PRO A 77 3.08 12.04 4.79
N VAL A 78 3.64 13.19 5.13
CA VAL A 78 4.88 13.71 4.56
C VAL A 78 5.93 13.98 5.66
N PRO A 79 7.22 14.06 5.32
CA PRO A 79 8.26 14.48 6.26
C PRO A 79 7.91 15.80 6.96
N GLY A 80 8.20 15.88 8.26
CA GLY A 80 7.87 17.04 9.09
C GLY A 80 6.47 17.03 9.71
N GLY A 81 5.69 15.94 9.56
CA GLY A 81 4.39 15.78 10.21
C GLY A 81 3.22 16.46 9.50
N GLY A 82 3.42 16.87 8.24
CA GLY A 82 2.35 17.37 7.38
C GLY A 82 1.56 16.24 6.70
N LEU A 83 0.56 16.64 5.93
CA LEU A 83 -0.32 15.75 5.16
C LEU A 83 -0.45 16.23 3.72
N ALA A 84 -0.07 15.40 2.76
CA ALA A 84 -0.43 15.63 1.36
C ALA A 84 -1.84 15.09 1.10
N VAL A 85 -2.65 15.87 0.38
CA VAL A 85 -4.04 15.54 0.05
C VAL A 85 -4.22 15.67 -1.46
N SER A 86 -4.59 14.58 -2.13
CA SER A 86 -5.02 14.58 -3.53
C SER A 86 -6.54 14.50 -3.57
N GLY A 87 -7.17 15.62 -3.93
CA GLY A 87 -8.63 15.78 -3.95
C GLY A 87 -9.21 15.82 -5.36
N GLY A 88 -10.48 16.24 -5.45
CA GLY A 88 -11.22 16.24 -6.72
C GLY A 88 -10.63 17.16 -7.79
N GLY A 89 -10.08 18.32 -7.45
CA GLY A 89 -9.56 19.30 -8.41
C GLY A 89 -8.24 19.96 -8.01
N SER A 90 -7.55 19.38 -7.04
CA SER A 90 -6.27 19.92 -6.58
C SER A 90 -5.49 18.90 -5.77
N VAL A 91 -4.18 19.10 -5.72
CA VAL A 91 -3.29 18.50 -4.74
C VAL A 91 -2.87 19.58 -3.77
N ALA A 92 -3.00 19.35 -2.46
CA ALA A 92 -2.62 20.31 -1.43
C ALA A 92 -1.64 19.67 -0.44
N LEU A 93 -0.75 20.50 0.10
CA LEU A 93 0.10 20.12 1.22
C LEU A 93 -0.33 20.89 2.47
N HIS A 94 -0.66 20.16 3.51
CA HIS A 94 -1.04 20.69 4.81
C HIS A 94 0.12 20.55 5.80
N GLU A 95 0.28 21.57 6.63
CA GLU A 95 1.14 21.55 7.80
C GLU A 95 0.55 20.67 8.91
N ALA A 96 1.34 20.40 9.95
CA ALA A 96 0.90 19.62 11.11
C ALA A 96 -0.29 20.25 11.87
N ASP A 97 -0.45 21.57 11.79
CA ASP A 97 -1.58 22.29 12.37
C ASP A 97 -2.84 22.31 11.47
N GLY A 98 -2.76 21.67 10.29
CA GLY A 98 -3.81 21.61 9.29
C GLY A 98 -3.86 22.79 8.33
N SER A 99 -3.06 23.84 8.54
CA SER A 99 -2.98 24.97 7.61
C SER A 99 -2.42 24.52 6.25
N VAL A 100 -2.91 25.11 5.18
CA VAL A 100 -2.45 24.78 3.81
C VAL A 100 -1.16 25.52 3.54
N ARG A 101 -0.07 24.79 3.28
CA ARG A 101 1.20 25.38 2.83
C ARG A 101 1.09 25.86 1.39
N TRP A 102 0.61 24.99 0.51
CA TRP A 102 0.38 25.30 -0.91
C TRP A 102 -0.68 24.40 -1.51
N THR A 103 -1.22 24.82 -2.65
CA THR A 103 -2.18 24.07 -3.46
C THR A 103 -1.77 24.10 -4.93
N PHE A 104 -1.72 22.94 -5.55
CA PHE A 104 -1.55 22.76 -6.99
C PHE A 104 -2.92 22.45 -7.63
N PRO A 105 -3.50 23.35 -8.44
CA PRO A 105 -4.79 23.12 -9.09
C PRO A 105 -4.67 22.23 -10.32
N HIS A 106 -5.66 21.37 -10.55
CA HIS A 106 -5.81 20.62 -11.81
C HIS A 106 -7.31 20.49 -12.16
N PRO A 107 -7.67 20.13 -13.40
CA PRO A 107 -9.08 19.89 -13.75
C PRO A 107 -9.73 18.84 -12.86
N ALA A 108 -11.02 19.02 -12.55
CA ALA A 108 -11.72 18.16 -11.61
C ALA A 108 -11.87 16.72 -12.13
N TRP A 109 -11.63 15.73 -11.29
CA TRP A 109 -11.86 14.33 -11.58
C TRP A 109 -13.34 14.03 -11.87
N PRO A 110 -13.67 13.24 -12.90
CA PRO A 110 -15.05 12.83 -13.15
C PRO A 110 -15.55 11.86 -12.07
N SER A 111 -16.84 11.92 -11.75
CA SER A 111 -17.56 10.85 -11.04
C SER A 111 -16.96 10.40 -9.69
N GLY A 112 -16.34 11.32 -8.94
CA GLY A 112 -15.80 11.02 -7.60
C GLY A 112 -14.52 10.17 -7.59
N THR A 113 -13.84 10.04 -8.74
CA THR A 113 -12.46 9.54 -8.80
C THR A 113 -11.51 10.61 -8.24
N HIS A 114 -10.28 10.19 -7.95
CA HIS A 114 -9.22 11.08 -7.46
C HIS A 114 -7.86 10.47 -7.81
N GLY A 115 -6.85 11.33 -7.90
CA GLY A 115 -5.47 10.89 -8.03
C GLY A 115 -4.90 10.41 -6.69
N ALA A 116 -3.67 9.91 -6.70
CA ALA A 116 -2.91 9.64 -5.48
C ALA A 116 -1.71 10.57 -5.36
N CYS A 117 -1.15 10.68 -4.16
CA CYS A 117 0.09 11.39 -3.93
C CYS A 117 0.96 10.71 -2.87
N ALA A 118 2.28 10.85 -2.98
CA ALA A 118 3.22 10.36 -1.99
C ALA A 118 4.50 11.20 -2.00
N PRO A 119 5.15 11.43 -0.85
CA PRO A 119 6.49 11.98 -0.85
C PRO A 119 7.42 11.07 -1.65
N ASP A 120 8.41 11.64 -2.30
CA ASP A 120 9.51 10.88 -2.85
C ASP A 120 10.37 10.29 -1.71
N PRO A 121 11.19 9.25 -1.96
CA PRO A 121 12.01 8.65 -0.91
C PRO A 121 13.03 9.60 -0.29
N SER A 122 13.43 10.68 -0.98
CA SER A 122 14.33 11.69 -0.41
C SER A 122 13.63 12.69 0.53
N GLY A 123 12.29 12.72 0.51
CA GLY A 123 11.50 13.65 1.29
C GLY A 123 11.59 15.10 0.84
N THR A 124 12.00 15.35 -0.41
CA THR A 124 12.19 16.70 -0.97
C THR A 124 11.12 17.07 -1.98
N ALA A 125 10.40 16.09 -2.52
CA ALA A 125 9.36 16.29 -3.50
C ALA A 125 8.12 15.43 -3.20
N LEU A 126 7.01 15.76 -3.87
CA LEU A 126 5.75 15.04 -3.83
C LEU A 126 5.44 14.51 -5.21
N LEU A 127 5.34 13.19 -5.34
CA LEU A 127 4.76 12.54 -6.50
C LEU A 127 3.25 12.68 -6.42
N ALA A 128 2.61 13.10 -7.52
CA ALA A 128 1.16 13.25 -7.57
C ALA A 128 0.61 12.86 -8.95
N VAL A 129 -0.41 12.00 -8.95
CA VAL A 129 -1.18 11.70 -10.16
C VAL A 129 -2.30 12.72 -10.27
N VAL A 130 -2.37 13.42 -11.40
CA VAL A 130 -3.36 14.47 -11.65
C VAL A 130 -4.00 14.29 -13.02
N ARG A 131 -5.13 14.98 -13.23
CA ARG A 131 -5.69 15.14 -14.57
C ARG A 131 -4.80 16.04 -15.43
N PRO A 132 -4.71 15.76 -16.74
CA PRO A 132 -4.01 16.64 -17.68
C PRO A 132 -4.71 18.00 -17.74
N ALA A 133 -3.97 19.04 -18.14
CA ALA A 133 -4.50 20.40 -18.20
C ALA A 133 -5.56 20.62 -19.29
N LEU A 134 -5.55 19.80 -20.35
CA LEU A 134 -6.52 19.87 -21.44
C LEU A 134 -7.56 18.75 -21.29
N ASP A 135 -8.84 19.12 -21.26
CA ASP A 135 -9.94 18.14 -21.13
C ASP A 135 -10.02 17.14 -22.30
N THR A 136 -9.42 17.46 -23.44
CA THR A 136 -9.35 16.58 -24.61
C THR A 136 -8.27 15.51 -24.49
N ASP A 137 -7.35 15.66 -23.54
CA ASP A 137 -6.30 14.68 -23.30
C ASP A 137 -6.84 13.59 -22.38
N PRO A 138 -6.91 12.33 -22.85
CA PRO A 138 -7.38 11.23 -22.02
C PRO A 138 -6.29 10.72 -21.06
N THR A 139 -5.03 11.14 -21.20
CA THR A 139 -3.90 10.58 -20.44
C THR A 139 -3.70 11.29 -19.11
N GLU A 140 -3.58 10.51 -18.04
CA GLU A 140 -3.28 11.07 -16.73
C GLU A 140 -1.80 11.36 -16.58
N VAL A 141 -1.47 12.35 -15.76
CA VAL A 141 -0.10 12.86 -15.63
C VAL A 141 0.41 12.58 -14.25
N LEU A 142 1.59 11.99 -14.17
CA LEU A 142 2.38 11.94 -12.95
C LEU A 142 3.26 13.18 -12.88
N LEU A 143 3.12 13.95 -11.80
CA LEU A 143 3.93 15.12 -11.48
C LEU A 143 4.93 14.79 -10.37
N ASN A 144 6.08 15.43 -10.45
CA ASN A 144 7.00 15.61 -9.33
C ASN A 144 6.90 17.07 -8.88
N LEU A 145 6.36 17.33 -7.70
CA LEU A 145 6.14 18.67 -7.15
C LEU A 145 7.17 18.95 -6.07
N ASP A 146 7.76 20.14 -6.05
CA ASP A 146 8.63 20.58 -4.96
C ASP A 146 7.85 20.62 -3.64
N LEU A 147 8.29 19.90 -2.62
CA LEU A 147 7.53 19.74 -1.38
C LEU A 147 7.41 21.07 -0.59
N VAL A 148 8.31 22.02 -0.83
CA VAL A 148 8.30 23.32 -0.14
C VAL A 148 7.34 24.29 -0.82
N THR A 149 7.32 24.31 -2.15
CA THR A 149 6.68 25.38 -2.93
C THR A 149 5.48 24.91 -3.77
N GLY A 150 5.32 23.61 -4.01
CA GLY A 150 4.33 23.05 -4.92
C GLY A 150 4.67 23.26 -6.40
N ALA A 151 5.86 23.76 -6.73
CA ALA A 151 6.29 23.98 -8.11
C ALA A 151 6.50 22.63 -8.83
N VAL A 152 6.10 22.55 -10.10
CA VAL A 152 6.35 21.37 -10.93
C VAL A 152 7.84 21.28 -11.25
N LEU A 153 8.47 20.19 -10.79
CA LEU A 153 9.85 19.84 -11.03
C LEU A 153 10.00 18.99 -12.30
N ALA A 154 9.08 18.03 -12.49
CA ALA A 154 9.03 17.16 -13.65
C ALA A 154 7.62 16.60 -13.86
N SER A 155 7.35 16.09 -15.07
CA SER A 155 6.10 15.41 -15.39
C SER A 155 6.33 14.25 -16.38
N THR A 156 5.45 13.27 -16.36
CA THR A 156 5.36 12.20 -17.37
C THR A 156 3.92 11.72 -17.49
N GLU A 157 3.54 11.23 -18.67
CA GLU A 157 2.25 10.59 -18.90
C GLU A 157 2.22 9.19 -18.28
N LEU A 158 1.04 8.79 -17.79
CA LEU A 158 0.73 7.44 -17.34
C LEU A 158 0.03 6.65 -18.45
N PRO A 159 0.14 5.30 -18.43
CA PRO A 159 -0.53 4.45 -19.42
C PRO A 159 -2.06 4.35 -19.21
N THR A 160 -2.58 4.89 -18.11
CA THR A 160 -3.98 4.79 -17.72
C THR A 160 -4.83 5.97 -18.20
N ARG A 161 -6.15 5.75 -18.17
CA ARG A 161 -7.19 6.72 -18.46
C ARG A 161 -8.31 6.59 -17.42
N TRP A 162 -8.33 7.53 -16.48
CA TRP A 162 -9.22 7.53 -15.30
C TRP A 162 -8.97 6.34 -14.38
N GLY A 163 -7.69 6.08 -14.12
CA GLY A 163 -7.27 5.02 -13.22
C GLY A 163 -7.57 5.31 -11.74
N THR A 164 -7.38 4.28 -10.93
CA THR A 164 -7.29 4.35 -9.47
C THR A 164 -5.86 4.05 -9.07
N TYR A 165 -5.34 4.78 -8.08
CA TYR A 165 -3.91 4.83 -7.81
C TYR A 165 -3.56 4.53 -6.36
N GLU A 166 -2.46 3.80 -6.19
CA GLU A 166 -1.85 3.57 -4.88
C GLU A 166 -0.33 3.70 -4.98
N PHE A 167 0.24 4.55 -4.14
CA PHE A 167 1.69 4.67 -3.98
C PHE A 167 2.19 3.90 -2.76
N GLN A 168 3.29 3.18 -2.92
CA GLN A 168 4.05 2.57 -1.84
C GLN A 168 5.54 2.90 -1.98
N GLN A 169 6.17 3.34 -0.90
CA GLN A 169 7.62 3.40 -0.84
C GLN A 169 8.17 2.03 -0.45
N PRO A 170 9.39 1.67 -0.84
CA PRO A 170 10.06 0.51 -0.27
C PRO A 170 10.49 0.77 1.18
N LEU A 171 10.50 -0.28 2.00
CA LEU A 171 10.99 -0.23 3.39
C LEU A 171 12.52 -0.07 3.48
N GLY A 172 13.26 -0.53 2.47
CA GLY A 172 14.72 -0.63 2.49
C GLY A 172 15.48 0.42 1.67
N PRO A 173 16.73 0.74 2.07
CA PRO A 173 17.59 1.68 1.34
C PRO A 173 17.96 1.19 -0.08
N ALA A 174 17.94 -0.13 -0.31
CA ALA A 174 18.29 -0.72 -1.60
C ALA A 174 17.31 -0.32 -2.72
N ALA A 175 16.05 -0.08 -2.37
CA ALA A 175 15.01 0.35 -3.31
C ALA A 175 14.61 1.83 -3.13
N ALA A 176 15.21 2.56 -2.18
CA ALA A 176 14.89 3.95 -1.82
C ALA A 176 15.14 5.02 -2.92
N ARG A 177 15.23 4.62 -4.19
CA ARG A 177 15.27 5.53 -5.34
C ARG A 177 14.02 5.44 -6.20
N GLU A 178 13.19 4.43 -5.99
CA GLU A 178 11.98 4.17 -6.75
C GLU A 178 10.77 4.13 -5.80
N VAL A 179 9.62 4.58 -6.30
CA VAL A 179 8.32 4.42 -5.63
C VAL A 179 7.48 3.46 -6.44
N LEU A 180 6.81 2.54 -5.78
CA LEU A 180 5.85 1.61 -6.39
C LEU A 180 4.54 2.37 -6.63
N LEU A 181 4.01 2.28 -7.84
CA LEU A 181 2.72 2.84 -8.22
C LEU A 181 1.85 1.74 -8.83
N ASN A 182 0.77 1.37 -8.13
CA ASN A 182 -0.33 0.64 -8.72
C ASN A 182 -1.24 1.62 -9.44
N ALA A 183 -1.54 1.34 -10.71
CA ALA A 183 -2.48 2.10 -11.52
C ALA A 183 -3.48 1.13 -12.16
N ALA A 184 -4.72 1.13 -11.71
CA ALA A 184 -5.76 0.22 -12.18
C ALA A 184 -6.85 0.97 -12.94
N GLN A 185 -7.28 0.46 -14.09
CA GLN A 185 -8.37 1.02 -14.88
C GLN A 185 -9.38 -0.07 -15.27
N GLY A 186 -10.67 0.26 -15.21
CA GLY A 186 -11.72 -0.73 -15.48
C GLY A 186 -11.71 -1.88 -14.48
N GLN A 187 -12.12 -3.07 -14.94
CA GLN A 187 -12.24 -4.27 -14.10
C GLN A 187 -11.07 -5.25 -14.24
N GLU A 188 -10.29 -5.16 -15.31
CA GLU A 188 -9.32 -6.19 -15.71
C GLU A 188 -7.96 -5.61 -16.11
N GLU A 189 -7.65 -4.37 -15.73
CA GLU A 189 -6.41 -3.74 -16.19
C GLU A 189 -5.68 -3.00 -15.05
N ALA A 190 -4.85 -3.75 -14.31
CA ALA A 190 -3.88 -3.18 -13.38
C ALA A 190 -2.45 -3.14 -13.94
N TYR A 191 -1.79 -2.01 -13.69
CA TYR A 191 -0.38 -1.75 -13.97
C TYR A 191 0.41 -1.62 -12.67
N SER A 192 1.52 -2.33 -12.59
CA SER A 192 2.55 -2.14 -11.56
C SER A 192 3.70 -1.34 -12.16
N LEU A 193 3.89 -0.11 -11.69
CA LEU A 193 4.90 0.82 -12.21
C LEU A 193 5.94 1.16 -11.14
N LEU A 194 7.21 1.08 -11.49
CA LEU A 194 8.30 1.68 -10.72
C LEU A 194 8.51 3.12 -11.20
N VAL A 195 8.44 4.05 -10.26
CA VAL A 195 8.63 5.47 -10.49
C VAL A 195 10.00 5.89 -9.95
N ALA A 196 10.94 6.16 -10.85
CA ALA A 196 12.21 6.77 -10.48
C ALA A 196 12.08 8.29 -10.61
N ALA A 197 12.19 8.99 -9.48
CA ALA A 197 12.06 10.44 -9.40
C ALA A 197 13.43 11.12 -9.39
N GLY A 198 13.69 11.94 -10.40
CA GLY A 198 14.76 12.93 -10.41
C GLY A 198 14.19 14.35 -10.37
N ARG A 199 15.04 15.34 -10.07
CA ARG A 199 14.62 16.74 -10.00
C ARG A 199 14.03 17.28 -11.31
N GLU A 200 14.50 16.79 -12.46
CA GLU A 200 14.05 17.30 -13.78
C GLU A 200 13.44 16.20 -14.66
N ARG A 201 13.33 14.98 -14.14
CA ARG A 201 12.85 13.84 -14.92
C ARG A 201 12.13 12.82 -14.05
N LEU A 202 11.03 12.31 -14.57
CA LEU A 202 10.39 11.09 -14.09
C LEU A 202 10.67 9.96 -15.09
N ALA A 203 10.94 8.76 -14.59
CA ALA A 203 11.01 7.56 -15.40
C ALA A 203 10.05 6.51 -14.84
N LEU A 204 9.26 5.93 -15.74
CA LEU A 204 8.32 4.87 -15.43
C LEU A 204 8.84 3.56 -16.02
N THR A 205 8.93 2.53 -15.18
CA THR A 205 9.22 1.18 -15.64
C THR A 205 8.08 0.27 -15.22
N ARG A 206 7.41 -0.35 -16.19
CA ARG A 206 6.43 -1.39 -15.86
C ARG A 206 7.14 -2.62 -15.31
N VAL A 207 6.59 -3.14 -14.21
CA VAL A 207 6.95 -4.43 -13.64
C VAL A 207 5.66 -5.23 -13.44
N GLY A 208 5.77 -6.54 -13.20
CA GLY A 208 4.58 -7.39 -13.16
C GLY A 208 4.08 -7.81 -14.54
N GLY A 209 3.25 -8.84 -14.55
CA GLY A 209 2.45 -9.24 -15.68
C GLY A 209 1.30 -8.26 -15.99
N PHE A 210 0.31 -8.76 -16.72
CA PHE A 210 -0.97 -8.07 -16.86
C PHE A 210 -1.80 -8.35 -15.61
N ASP A 211 -2.39 -7.32 -15.04
CA ASP A 211 -3.31 -7.43 -13.90
C ASP A 211 -2.67 -7.96 -12.59
N GLU A 212 -1.40 -7.61 -12.37
CA GLU A 212 -0.62 -8.00 -11.19
C GLU A 212 -0.17 -6.77 -10.38
N PRO A 213 -1.07 -6.13 -9.58
CA PRO A 213 -0.69 -5.03 -8.70
C PRO A 213 0.36 -5.45 -7.66
N PHE A 214 1.18 -4.49 -7.24
CA PHE A 214 2.04 -4.65 -6.07
C PHE A 214 1.20 -4.93 -4.83
N THR A 215 1.63 -5.90 -4.04
CA THR A 215 1.05 -6.11 -2.72
C THR A 215 1.61 -5.15 -1.68
N GLY A 216 2.54 -4.27 -2.05
CA GLY A 216 2.94 -3.07 -1.29
C GLY A 216 3.84 -3.26 -0.07
N ASP A 217 4.39 -4.45 0.13
CA ASP A 217 5.50 -4.66 1.06
C ASP A 217 6.78 -5.04 0.29
N THR A 218 7.92 -4.59 0.80
CA THR A 218 9.24 -4.84 0.21
C THR A 218 10.23 -5.24 1.29
N LEU A 219 11.07 -6.24 1.02
CA LEU A 219 12.21 -6.51 1.90
C LEU A 219 13.23 -5.35 1.86
N PRO A 220 14.07 -5.22 2.90
CA PRO A 220 15.20 -4.29 2.89
C PRO A 220 16.16 -4.48 1.71
N SER A 221 16.21 -5.69 1.13
CA SER A 221 16.94 -6.04 -0.09
C SER A 221 16.36 -5.40 -1.36
N GLY A 222 15.15 -4.86 -1.31
CA GLY A 222 14.40 -4.33 -2.45
C GLY A 222 13.53 -5.37 -3.16
N ALA A 223 13.45 -6.61 -2.66
CA ALA A 223 12.50 -7.59 -3.17
C ALA A 223 11.06 -7.17 -2.87
N PHE A 224 10.13 -7.42 -3.78
CA PHE A 224 8.72 -7.07 -3.63
C PHE A 224 7.82 -8.16 -4.22
N LEU A 225 6.54 -8.10 -3.86
CA LEU A 225 5.52 -9.04 -4.33
C LEU A 225 4.49 -8.35 -5.24
N THR A 226 4.00 -9.09 -6.22
CA THR A 226 2.77 -8.79 -6.94
C THR A 226 1.79 -9.94 -6.80
N LEU A 227 0.49 -9.63 -6.79
CA LEU A 227 -0.57 -10.61 -6.77
C LEU A 227 -1.51 -10.33 -7.94
N ALA A 228 -1.81 -11.35 -8.76
CA ALA A 228 -2.83 -11.23 -9.79
C ALA A 228 -4.20 -10.95 -9.17
N VAL A 229 -5.03 -10.09 -9.79
CA VAL A 229 -6.28 -9.60 -9.19
C VAL A 229 -7.25 -10.72 -8.78
N ALA A 230 -7.28 -11.84 -9.51
CA ALA A 230 -8.14 -12.99 -9.18
C ALA A 230 -7.47 -14.00 -8.22
N GLY A 231 -6.28 -13.68 -7.67
CA GLY A 231 -5.61 -14.49 -6.67
C GLY A 231 -4.89 -15.74 -7.22
N GLU A 232 -4.86 -15.91 -8.54
CA GLU A 232 -4.36 -17.12 -9.19
C GLU A 232 -2.83 -17.23 -9.18
N GLN A 233 -2.12 -16.11 -9.03
CA GLN A 233 -0.67 -16.05 -9.13
C GLN A 233 -0.06 -15.01 -8.19
N LEU A 234 0.82 -15.48 -7.29
CA LEU A 234 1.70 -14.66 -6.47
C LEU A 234 3.10 -14.67 -7.08
N THR A 235 3.70 -13.50 -7.28
CA THR A 235 5.04 -13.37 -7.86
C THR A 235 5.95 -12.56 -6.96
N ARG A 236 7.16 -13.07 -6.71
CA ARG A 236 8.26 -12.34 -6.09
C ARG A 236 9.19 -11.84 -7.19
N TYR A 237 9.63 -10.59 -7.05
CA TYR A 237 10.68 -9.98 -7.86
C TYR A 237 11.83 -9.53 -6.97
N ASP A 238 13.08 -9.85 -7.34
CA ASP A 238 14.26 -9.39 -6.61
C ASP A 238 14.91 -8.17 -7.26
N ALA A 239 15.21 -7.12 -6.50
CA ALA A 239 16.01 -6.01 -7.02
C ALA A 239 17.53 -6.36 -7.01
N PRO A 240 18.35 -5.85 -7.95
CA PRO A 240 18.00 -4.98 -9.09
C PRO A 240 17.75 -5.74 -10.40
N ASP A 241 18.20 -7.00 -10.51
CA ASP A 241 18.19 -7.77 -11.76
C ASP A 241 16.81 -8.35 -12.11
N ARG A 242 15.86 -8.27 -11.16
CA ARG A 242 14.46 -8.69 -11.28
C ARG A 242 14.27 -10.14 -11.75
N PRO A 243 15.05 -11.14 -11.26
CA PRO A 243 14.60 -12.52 -11.38
C PRO A 243 13.26 -12.66 -10.68
N ARG A 244 12.41 -13.56 -11.20
CA ARG A 244 11.07 -13.79 -10.65
C ARG A 244 10.89 -15.22 -10.17
N THR A 245 10.30 -15.35 -9.00
CA THR A 245 9.72 -16.61 -8.50
C THR A 245 8.21 -16.49 -8.61
N VAL A 246 7.56 -17.46 -9.23
CA VAL A 246 6.11 -17.47 -9.45
C VAL A 246 5.52 -18.67 -8.72
N ALA A 247 4.49 -18.43 -7.91
CA ALA A 247 3.64 -19.44 -7.33
C ALA A 247 2.22 -19.31 -7.90
N LYS A 248 1.75 -20.35 -8.58
CA LYS A 248 0.35 -20.44 -9.02
C LYS A 248 -0.47 -21.14 -7.97
N ALA A 249 -1.63 -20.58 -7.64
CA ALA A 249 -2.52 -21.11 -6.61
C ALA A 249 -2.82 -22.61 -6.84
N ALA A 250 -3.22 -22.97 -8.06
CA ALA A 250 -3.51 -24.37 -8.46
C ALA A 250 -2.32 -25.35 -8.37
N GLU A 251 -1.10 -24.86 -8.20
CA GLU A 251 0.11 -25.71 -8.08
C GLU A 251 0.61 -25.84 -6.63
N VAL A 252 0.35 -24.84 -5.78
CA VAL A 252 0.95 -24.76 -4.44
C VAL A 252 -0.05 -24.76 -3.29
N LEU A 253 -1.32 -24.44 -3.54
CA LEU A 253 -2.39 -24.47 -2.54
C LEU A 253 -3.18 -25.79 -2.63
N ALA A 254 -4.10 -25.97 -1.69
CA ALA A 254 -5.09 -27.04 -1.81
C ALA A 254 -6.08 -26.71 -2.94
N ASP A 255 -6.75 -27.74 -3.47
CA ASP A 255 -7.74 -27.59 -4.54
C ASP A 255 -8.76 -26.49 -4.20
N ASP A 256 -9.14 -25.74 -5.23
CA ASP A 256 -10.09 -24.62 -5.20
C ASP A 256 -9.68 -23.37 -4.41
N LEU A 257 -8.51 -23.35 -3.75
CA LEU A 257 -8.03 -22.15 -3.07
C LEU A 257 -7.25 -21.21 -4.00
N VAL A 258 -7.47 -19.91 -3.82
CA VAL A 258 -6.69 -18.82 -4.39
C VAL A 258 -6.00 -18.00 -3.31
N PHE A 259 -4.99 -17.21 -3.69
CA PHE A 259 -4.40 -16.22 -2.79
C PHE A 259 -5.35 -15.03 -2.62
N MET A 260 -5.42 -14.49 -1.41
CA MET A 260 -6.34 -13.40 -1.07
C MET A 260 -5.62 -12.25 -0.39
N GLY A 261 -6.30 -11.09 -0.38
CA GLY A 261 -5.90 -9.93 0.40
C GLY A 261 -4.57 -9.33 -0.07
N ARG A 262 -3.68 -9.04 0.88
CA ARG A 262 -2.41 -8.35 0.64
C ARG A 262 -1.24 -9.17 1.18
N PRO A 263 -0.74 -10.16 0.42
CA PRO A 263 0.43 -10.93 0.84
C PRO A 263 1.63 -10.02 1.09
N GLY A 264 2.45 -10.31 2.08
CA GLY A 264 3.60 -9.47 2.44
C GLY A 264 4.70 -10.26 3.11
N PHE A 265 5.88 -9.65 3.21
CA PHE A 265 7.00 -10.30 3.87
C PHE A 265 6.81 -10.21 5.38
N LEU A 266 6.68 -11.36 6.03
CA LEU A 266 6.73 -11.40 7.48
C LEU A 266 8.16 -11.10 7.95
N ASP A 267 9.15 -11.63 7.24
CA ASP A 267 10.58 -11.38 7.39
C ASP A 267 11.33 -11.82 6.11
N GLY A 268 12.66 -11.88 6.15
CA GLY A 268 13.50 -12.28 5.01
C GLY A 268 13.33 -13.73 4.54
N GLU A 269 12.68 -14.59 5.33
CA GLU A 269 12.51 -16.02 5.05
C GLU A 269 11.05 -16.39 4.79
N ARG A 270 10.10 -15.57 5.25
CA ARG A 270 8.68 -15.93 5.28
C ARG A 270 7.79 -14.85 4.66
N VAL A 271 6.80 -15.30 3.88
CA VAL A 271 5.70 -14.49 3.36
C VAL A 271 4.42 -14.91 4.06
N LEU A 272 3.65 -13.95 4.56
CA LEU A 272 2.30 -14.18 5.06
C LEU A 272 1.30 -13.90 3.92
N THR A 273 0.36 -14.82 3.72
CA THR A 273 -0.76 -14.63 2.78
C THR A 273 -2.06 -15.14 3.40
N ALA A 274 -3.18 -14.58 2.95
CA ALA A 274 -4.48 -15.22 3.09
C ALA A 274 -4.74 -16.14 1.88
N ALA A 275 -5.57 -17.17 2.07
CA ALA A 275 -6.08 -18.04 1.02
C ALA A 275 -7.52 -18.50 1.32
N GLY A 276 -8.35 -18.62 0.29
CA GLY A 276 -9.78 -18.96 0.38
C GLY A 276 -10.32 -19.39 -0.99
N GLU A 277 -11.61 -19.73 -1.07
CA GLU A 277 -12.20 -20.31 -2.28
C GLU A 277 -12.48 -19.24 -3.35
N ASP A 278 -12.84 -18.03 -2.93
CA ASP A 278 -13.00 -16.85 -3.79
C ASP A 278 -12.12 -15.69 -3.30
N PRO A 279 -11.46 -14.92 -4.20
CA PRO A 279 -10.57 -13.83 -3.81
C PRO A 279 -11.26 -12.72 -3.00
N TRP A 280 -12.59 -12.67 -2.99
CA TRP A 280 -13.41 -11.65 -2.34
C TRP A 280 -14.16 -12.15 -1.10
N GLU A 281 -13.95 -13.40 -0.70
CA GLU A 281 -14.57 -13.94 0.52
C GLU A 281 -14.01 -13.34 1.82
N GLU A 282 -14.82 -13.37 2.87
CA GLU A 282 -14.39 -12.98 4.21
C GLU A 282 -13.67 -14.12 4.93
N GLU A 283 -14.11 -15.36 4.70
CA GLU A 283 -13.51 -16.55 5.27
C GLU A 283 -12.20 -16.87 4.54
N CYS A 284 -11.13 -17.00 5.32
CA CYS A 284 -9.82 -17.32 4.77
C CYS A 284 -8.96 -18.05 5.79
N ARG A 285 -7.91 -18.69 5.28
CA ARG A 285 -6.82 -19.27 6.04
C ARG A 285 -5.60 -18.38 5.88
N HIS A 286 -4.79 -18.27 6.93
CA HIS A 286 -3.51 -17.59 6.84
C HIS A 286 -2.39 -18.60 6.70
N LEU A 287 -1.60 -18.48 5.65
CA LEU A 287 -0.50 -19.37 5.33
C LEU A 287 0.84 -18.63 5.42
N LEU A 288 1.85 -19.34 5.93
CA LEU A 288 3.25 -18.94 5.85
C LEU A 288 3.88 -19.65 4.67
N LEU A 289 4.35 -18.87 3.72
CA LEU A 289 5.10 -19.32 2.55
C LEU A 289 6.59 -19.09 2.80
N ASP A 290 7.42 -19.94 2.23
CA ASP A 290 8.85 -19.65 2.11
C ASP A 290 9.05 -18.48 1.14
N ALA A 291 9.80 -17.46 1.55
CA ALA A 291 9.96 -16.26 0.75
C ALA A 291 10.71 -16.53 -0.57
N THR A 292 11.54 -17.58 -0.65
CA THR A 292 12.39 -17.90 -1.80
C THR A 292 11.63 -18.61 -2.90
N ASP A 293 10.87 -19.65 -2.55
CA ASP A 293 10.14 -20.48 -3.51
C ASP A 293 8.62 -20.25 -3.51
N LEU A 294 8.11 -19.42 -2.60
CA LEU A 294 6.69 -19.10 -2.41
C LEU A 294 5.79 -20.32 -2.15
N ARG A 295 6.36 -21.42 -1.63
CA ARG A 295 5.58 -22.62 -1.26
C ARG A 295 5.07 -22.52 0.17
N PRO A 296 3.81 -22.91 0.44
CA PRO A 296 3.31 -23.01 1.81
C PRO A 296 4.14 -23.96 2.67
N ARG A 297 4.44 -23.52 3.88
CA ARG A 297 5.15 -24.29 4.91
C ARG A 297 4.25 -24.57 6.11
N ALA A 298 3.44 -23.60 6.50
CA ALA A 298 2.56 -23.70 7.66
C ALA A 298 1.26 -22.91 7.48
N GLU A 299 0.25 -23.30 8.26
CA GLU A 299 -1.00 -22.59 8.46
C GLU A 299 -0.99 -21.94 9.86
N ILE A 300 -1.42 -20.68 9.94
CA ILE A 300 -1.50 -19.94 11.20
C ILE A 300 -2.83 -20.22 11.88
N THR A 301 -2.74 -20.55 13.16
CA THR A 301 -3.88 -20.72 14.05
C THR A 301 -3.95 -19.57 15.05
N TYR A 302 -5.08 -18.88 15.11
CA TYR A 302 -5.31 -17.80 16.06
C TYR A 302 -6.01 -18.32 17.33
N PRO A 303 -5.87 -17.63 18.48
CA PRO A 303 -6.63 -17.97 19.68
C PRO A 303 -8.15 -17.95 19.42
N PRO A 304 -8.94 -18.81 20.08
CA PRO A 304 -10.38 -18.83 19.93
C PRO A 304 -11.01 -17.44 20.19
N GLY A 305 -11.91 -17.02 19.30
CA GLY A 305 -12.60 -15.72 19.39
C GLY A 305 -11.85 -14.55 18.76
N ALA A 306 -10.64 -14.74 18.22
CA ALA A 306 -9.99 -13.74 17.39
C ALA A 306 -10.73 -13.62 16.05
N ALA A 307 -11.26 -12.43 15.76
CA ALA A 307 -11.86 -12.12 14.46
C ALA A 307 -10.75 -11.65 13.51
N VAL A 308 -10.27 -12.53 12.65
CA VAL A 308 -9.22 -12.24 11.68
C VAL A 308 -9.74 -12.45 10.27
N THR A 309 -9.54 -11.47 9.40
CA THR A 309 -9.94 -11.49 7.98
C THR A 309 -8.71 -11.57 7.08
N SER A 310 -8.90 -11.64 5.77
CA SER A 310 -7.81 -11.63 4.78
C SER A 310 -6.99 -10.32 4.77
N ARG A 311 -7.48 -9.27 5.46
CA ARG A 311 -6.79 -7.98 5.60
C ARG A 311 -5.73 -8.09 6.68
N THR A 312 -4.52 -8.38 6.25
CA THR A 312 -3.33 -8.39 7.11
C THR A 312 -2.27 -7.42 6.59
N LEU A 313 -1.39 -6.98 7.47
CA LEU A 313 -0.21 -6.19 7.11
C LEU A 313 1.05 -6.79 7.74
N PRO A 314 1.79 -7.64 7.01
CA PRO A 314 3.13 -8.06 7.40
C PRO A 314 4.06 -6.86 7.52
N LEU A 315 4.93 -6.86 8.53
CA LEU A 315 5.77 -5.71 8.88
C LEU A 315 7.28 -5.91 8.58
N GLY A 316 7.67 -7.05 8.04
CA GLY A 316 9.07 -7.39 7.75
C GLY A 316 9.96 -7.66 8.97
N ASP A 317 9.42 -7.62 10.19
CA ASP A 317 10.15 -7.80 11.46
C ASP A 317 9.77 -9.08 12.24
N GLY A 318 9.09 -10.01 11.57
CA GLY A 318 8.56 -11.23 12.16
C GLY A 318 7.16 -11.08 12.76
N THR A 319 6.56 -9.88 12.68
CA THR A 319 5.20 -9.59 13.15
C THR A 319 4.28 -9.08 12.05
N TRP A 320 2.97 -9.12 12.28
CA TRP A 320 1.97 -8.60 11.36
C TRP A 320 0.82 -7.94 12.12
N LEU A 321 0.06 -7.09 11.41
CA LEU A 321 -1.17 -6.50 11.91
C LEU A 321 -2.40 -7.21 11.32
N THR A 322 -3.45 -7.29 12.12
CA THR A 322 -4.81 -7.62 11.69
C THR A 322 -5.76 -6.50 12.13
N PHE A 323 -6.91 -6.41 11.47
CA PHE A 323 -7.84 -5.30 11.66
C PHE A 323 -9.25 -5.81 11.92
N ALA A 324 -9.90 -5.25 12.94
CA ALA A 324 -11.30 -5.50 13.26
C ALA A 324 -11.95 -4.18 13.67
N GLU A 325 -12.83 -3.66 12.82
CA GLU A 325 -13.41 -2.31 12.99
C GLU A 325 -12.30 -1.24 13.17
N ASP A 326 -12.30 -0.56 14.31
CA ASP A 326 -11.28 0.43 14.68
C ASP A 326 -10.11 -0.16 15.48
N THR A 327 -10.13 -1.46 15.75
CA THR A 327 -9.10 -2.16 16.52
C THR A 327 -8.04 -2.73 15.60
N ILE A 328 -6.78 -2.51 15.98
CA ILE A 328 -5.60 -3.08 15.34
C ILE A 328 -4.93 -4.01 16.33
N GLN A 329 -4.62 -5.21 15.88
CA GLN A 329 -3.96 -6.24 16.67
C GLN A 329 -2.64 -6.60 16.02
N ARG A 330 -1.58 -6.66 16.81
CA ARG A 330 -0.25 -7.08 16.39
C ARG A 330 0.03 -8.48 16.87
N TRP A 331 0.55 -9.31 15.98
CA TRP A 331 0.74 -10.73 16.20
C TRP A 331 2.16 -11.16 15.86
N ARG A 332 2.59 -12.26 16.48
CA ARG A 332 3.78 -13.02 16.08
C ARG A 332 3.48 -14.51 16.06
N THR A 333 4.37 -15.27 15.46
CA THR A 333 4.34 -16.75 15.51
C THR A 333 5.04 -17.28 16.76
N VAL A 334 4.55 -18.38 17.33
CA VAL A 334 5.15 -19.14 18.45
C VAL A 334 5.07 -20.64 18.25
#